data_AF-A0A1E3S398-F1
#
_entry.id   AF-A0A1E3S398-F1
#
_cell.length_a   1.000
_cell.length_b   1.000
_cell.length_c   1.000
_cell.angle_alpha   90.00
_cell.angle_beta   90.00
_cell.angle_gamma   90.00
#
_symmetry.space_group_name_H-M   'P 1'
#
loop_
_entity.id
_entity.type
_entity.pdbx_description
1 polymer ?
#
loop_
_entity_poly.entity_id
_entity_poly.type
_entity_poly.pdbx_seq_one_letter_code
_entity_poly.pdbx_strand_id
1 'polypeptide(L)'
;MIAQVHSIERDQFGDPIETPQGTIDVIPGGLSVGTLLDAVTATSGQMGVRRGKTSTGYTLEDGDKLTLPSGCRYALQGPPLWDYPSNLTGTEFAYRWWKVTQSN
;
A
#
# COMPACT_ATOMS: atom_id res chain seq x y z
N MET A 1 -3.60 -10.79 -0.52
CA MET A 1 -3.20 -11.19 0.86
C MET A 1 -3.70 -10.14 1.83
N ILE A 2 -3.89 -10.47 3.11
CA ILE A 2 -4.42 -9.51 4.10
C ILE A 2 -3.25 -8.90 4.88
N ALA A 3 -3.13 -7.58 4.88
CA ALA A 3 -2.14 -6.83 5.66
C ALA A 3 -2.80 -6.15 6.87
N GLN A 4 -2.05 -6.04 7.97
CA GLN A 4 -2.42 -5.22 9.11
C GLN A 4 -2.02 -3.76 8.85
N VAL A 5 -2.94 -2.83 9.06
CA VAL A 5 -2.73 -1.40 8.87
C VAL A 5 -2.47 -0.74 10.22
N HIS A 6 -1.51 0.18 10.24
CA HIS A 6 -1.27 1.08 11.37
C HIS A 6 -1.20 2.51 10.85
N SER A 7 -1.99 3.42 11.45
CA SER A 7 -1.80 4.85 11.24
C SER A 7 -0.64 5.36 12.07
N ILE A 8 0.04 6.39 11.60
CA ILE A 8 1.10 7.08 12.34
C ILE A 8 0.55 8.41 12.83
N GLU A 9 0.25 8.48 14.12
CA GLU A 9 -0.15 9.69 14.82
C GLU A 9 1.05 10.28 15.56
N ARG A 10 0.95 11.52 16.02
CA ARG A 10 1.94 12.12 16.93
C ARG A 10 1.32 12.30 18.31
N ASP A 11 2.07 11.93 19.33
CA ASP A 11 1.68 12.15 20.71
C ASP A 11 1.79 13.63 21.09
N GLN A 12 1.47 13.95 22.35
CA GLN A 12 1.58 15.31 22.88
C GLN A 12 3.01 15.87 22.91
N PHE A 13 4.03 15.02 22.79
CA PHE A 13 5.45 15.38 22.74
C PHE A 13 5.99 15.40 21.30
N GLY A 14 5.18 14.99 20.32
CA GLY A 14 5.54 14.93 18.90
C GLY A 14 6.12 13.57 18.48
N ASP A 15 6.17 12.59 19.37
CA ASP A 15 6.69 11.25 19.07
C ASP A 15 5.67 10.43 18.26
N PRO A 16 6.12 9.63 17.27
CA PRO A 16 5.23 8.84 16.45
C PRO A 16 4.59 7.69 17.25
N ILE A 17 3.26 7.61 17.24
CA ILE A 17 2.47 6.50 17.77
C ILE A 17 1.87 5.72 16.61
N GLU A 18 2.00 4.40 16.66
CA GLU A 18 1.39 3.51 15.68
C GLU A 18 0.06 2.96 16.21
N THR A 19 -1.05 3.40 15.62
CA THR A 19 -2.39 2.98 16.04
C THR A 19 -2.92 1.90 15.09
N PRO A 20 -3.32 0.71 15.56
CA PRO A 20 -3.89 -0.32 14.69
C PRO A 20 -5.20 0.14 14.04
N GLN A 21 -5.26 0.08 12.70
CA GLN A 21 -6.41 0.47 11.90
C GLN A 21 -7.07 -0.71 11.19
N GLY A 22 -6.98 -1.90 11.78
CA GLY A 22 -7.53 -3.13 11.22
C GLY A 22 -6.74 -3.66 10.04
N THR A 23 -7.43 -4.31 9.11
CA THR A 23 -6.85 -5.09 8.03
C THR A 23 -7.37 -4.67 6.67
N ILE A 24 -6.56 -4.90 5.64
CA ILE A 24 -6.94 -4.64 4.25
C ILE A 24 -6.28 -5.63 3.28
N ASP A 25 -6.97 -5.93 2.19
CA ASP A 25 -6.40 -6.74 1.11
C ASP A 25 -5.34 -5.95 0.35
N VAL A 26 -4.17 -6.57 0.19
CA VAL A 26 -3.04 -6.03 -0.55
C VAL A 26 -2.44 -7.05 -1.52
N ILE A 27 -1.81 -6.52 -2.56
CA ILE A 27 -1.03 -7.22 -3.56
C ILE A 27 0.38 -6.62 -3.49
N PRO A 28 1.37 -7.32 -2.90
CA PRO A 28 2.75 -6.86 -2.97
C PRO A 28 3.17 -6.81 -4.44
N GLY A 29 3.68 -5.66 -4.90
CA GLY A 29 4.26 -5.55 -6.22
C GLY A 29 5.40 -6.56 -6.38
N GLY A 30 5.35 -7.36 -7.44
CA GLY A 30 6.43 -8.30 -7.75
C GLY A 30 7.74 -7.55 -8.05
N LEU A 31 8.85 -8.18 -7.65
CA LEU A 31 10.22 -7.73 -7.93
C LEU A 31 10.36 -7.37 -9.42
N SER A 32 10.56 -6.08 -9.71
CA SER A 32 10.94 -5.54 -11.01
C SER A 32 10.04 -5.94 -12.20
N VAL A 33 9.15 -5.05 -12.62
CA VAL A 33 8.73 -5.01 -14.03
C VAL A 33 9.64 -4.00 -14.71
N GLY A 34 10.84 -4.45 -15.07
CA GLY A 34 11.74 -3.65 -15.90
C GLY A 34 11.08 -3.37 -17.25
N THR A 35 11.41 -2.24 -17.86
CA THR A 35 11.02 -1.91 -19.23
C THR A 35 11.43 -3.02 -20.19
N LEU A 36 10.47 -3.78 -20.70
CA LEU A 36 10.55 -4.42 -22.01
C LEU A 36 9.35 -3.92 -22.83
N LEU A 37 9.65 -3.10 -23.84
CA LEU A 37 8.80 -2.68 -24.95
C LEU A 37 7.33 -2.33 -24.62
N ASP A 38 7.04 -1.04 -24.55
CA ASP A 38 5.77 -0.36 -24.83
C ASP A 38 4.45 -0.79 -24.14
N ALA A 39 4.41 -1.77 -23.25
CA ALA A 39 3.12 -2.21 -22.67
C ALA A 39 3.14 -2.85 -21.25
N VAL A 40 4.18 -2.71 -20.43
CA VAL A 40 4.17 -3.29 -19.06
C VAL A 40 4.65 -2.28 -18.01
N THR A 41 3.92 -2.15 -16.90
CA THR A 41 4.24 -1.17 -15.86
C THR A 41 5.00 -1.77 -14.68
N ALA A 42 6.12 -1.13 -14.32
CA ALA A 42 6.93 -1.41 -13.13
C ALA A 42 6.15 -1.20 -11.83
N THR A 43 5.76 -2.27 -11.14
CA THR A 43 5.17 -2.24 -9.79
C THR A 43 6.21 -2.49 -8.69
N SER A 44 7.50 -2.51 -9.04
CA SER A 44 8.59 -2.59 -8.09
C SER A 44 8.58 -1.39 -7.14
N GLY A 45 8.67 -1.62 -5.84
CA GLY A 45 8.52 -0.55 -4.85
C GLY A 45 7.08 -0.02 -4.74
N GLN A 46 6.09 -0.78 -5.23
CA GLN A 46 4.68 -0.45 -5.10
C GLN A 46 3.90 -1.59 -4.45
N MET A 47 2.75 -1.24 -3.88
CA MET A 47 1.78 -2.18 -3.34
C MET A 47 0.39 -1.83 -3.85
N GLY A 48 -0.30 -2.80 -4.42
CA GLY A 48 -1.72 -2.70 -4.74
C GLY A 48 -2.52 -2.82 -3.44
N VAL A 49 -3.24 -1.79 -3.05
CA VAL A 49 -4.08 -1.77 -1.86
C VAL A 49 -5.54 -1.75 -2.28
N ARG A 50 -6.39 -2.57 -1.68
CA ARG A 50 -7.82 -2.59 -2.00
C ARG A 50 -8.43 -1.22 -1.76
N ARG A 51 -9.28 -0.78 -2.69
CA ARG A 51 -10.03 0.46 -2.58
C ARG A 51 -11.04 0.34 -1.46
N GLY A 52 -11.34 1.49 -0.87
CA GLY A 52 -12.26 1.61 0.25
C GLY A 52 -11.52 1.69 1.57
N LYS A 53 -12.17 1.17 2.60
CA LYS A 53 -11.76 1.30 3.99
C LYS A 53 -11.20 -0.03 4.51
N THR A 54 -10.39 0.05 5.55
CA THR A 54 -9.96 -1.13 6.31
C THR A 54 -11.17 -1.79 7.01
N SER A 55 -10.94 -2.94 7.63
CA SER A 55 -11.97 -3.62 8.44
C SER A 55 -12.52 -2.81 9.61
N THR A 56 -11.85 -1.73 10.04
CA THR A 56 -12.35 -0.80 11.06
C THR A 56 -13.02 0.45 10.47
N GLY A 57 -13.11 0.57 9.15
CA GLY A 57 -13.69 1.75 8.50
C GLY A 57 -12.70 2.91 8.30
N TYR A 58 -11.41 2.69 8.56
CA TYR A 58 -10.34 3.68 8.37
C TYR A 58 -9.97 3.83 6.89
N THR A 59 -9.67 5.05 6.46
CA THR A 59 -9.24 5.35 5.09
C THR A 59 -7.73 5.51 5.11
N LEU A 60 -7.01 4.77 4.26
CA LEU A 60 -5.56 4.83 4.27
C LEU A 60 -5.05 6.17 3.70
N GLU A 61 -4.03 6.69 4.37
CA GLU A 61 -3.34 7.95 4.14
C GLU A 61 -1.84 7.74 3.91
N ASP A 62 -1.17 8.81 3.47
CA ASP A 62 0.30 8.82 3.34
C ASP A 62 0.97 8.62 4.70
N GLY A 63 2.05 7.83 4.73
CA GLY A 63 2.77 7.48 5.95
C GLY A 63 2.21 6.31 6.75
N ASP A 64 0.99 5.83 6.45
CA ASP A 64 0.46 4.61 7.06
C ASP A 64 1.36 3.41 6.82
N LYS A 65 1.40 2.49 7.79
CA LYS A 65 2.21 1.28 7.72
C LYS A 65 1.36 0.05 7.47
N LEU A 66 1.82 -0.77 6.53
CA LEU A 66 1.26 -2.08 6.19
C LEU A 66 2.23 -3.17 6.64
N THR A 67 1.75 -4.05 7.50
CA THR A 67 2.48 -5.25 7.94
C THR A 67 1.89 -6.46 7.23
N LEU A 68 2.70 -7.12 6.40
CA LEU A 68 2.32 -8.34 5.69
C LEU A 68 2.35 -9.55 6.63
N PRO A 69 1.63 -10.64 6.30
CA PRO A 69 1.69 -11.88 7.08
C PRO A 69 3.10 -12.49 7.19
N SER A 70 4.00 -12.16 6.25
CA SER A 70 5.41 -12.54 6.29
C SER A 70 6.23 -11.80 7.36
N GLY A 71 5.64 -10.81 8.04
CA GLY A 71 6.34 -9.89 8.94
C GLY A 71 7.02 -8.72 8.23
N CYS A 72 7.03 -8.69 6.89
CA CYS A 72 7.57 -7.56 6.14
C CYS A 72 6.69 -6.33 6.35
N ARG A 73 7.33 -5.19 6.60
CA ARG A 73 6.65 -3.93 6.92
C ARG A 73 6.97 -2.86 5.90
N TYR A 74 5.95 -2.12 5.49
CA TYR A 74 6.04 -1.13 4.44
C TYR A 74 5.28 0.14 4.84
N ALA A 75 5.88 1.31 4.62
CA ALA A 75 5.21 2.60 4.75
C ALA A 75 4.68 3.03 3.38
N LEU A 76 3.43 3.51 3.35
CA LEU A 76 2.85 4.18 2.18
C LEU A 76 3.55 5.51 1.92
N GLN A 77 3.74 5.87 0.66
CA GLN A 77 4.49 7.05 0.24
C GLN A 77 3.72 7.88 -0.81
N GLY A 78 3.40 9.11 -0.44
CA GLY A 78 2.68 10.07 -1.26
C GLY A 78 1.27 9.59 -1.62
N PRO A 79 0.56 10.30 -2.51
CA PRO A 79 -0.74 9.85 -2.99
C PRO A 79 -0.62 8.56 -3.83
N PRO A 80 -1.71 7.78 -3.96
CA PRO A 80 -1.74 6.62 -4.85
C PRO A 80 -1.39 7.04 -6.28
N LEU A 81 -0.54 6.25 -6.94
CA LEU A 81 0.09 6.63 -8.20
C LEU A 81 -0.85 6.64 -9.39
N TRP A 82 -1.82 5.75 -9.39
CA TRP A 82 -2.73 5.56 -10.50
C TRP A 82 -3.99 4.87 -10.03
N ASP A 83 -5.10 5.50 -10.43
CA ASP A 83 -6.47 5.19 -10.04
C ASP A 83 -7.30 4.79 -11.27
N TYR A 84 -6.65 4.57 -12.42
CA TYR A 84 -7.30 4.26 -13.69
C TYR A 84 -7.10 2.79 -14.10
N PRO A 85 -8.12 2.16 -14.68
CA PRO A 85 -8.08 0.76 -15.10
C PRO A 85 -6.96 0.53 -16.12
N SER A 86 -6.10 -0.46 -15.85
CA SER A 86 -5.11 -0.94 -16.81
C SER A 86 -5.30 -2.44 -17.02
N ASN A 87 -5.69 -2.79 -18.25
CA ASN A 87 -5.84 -4.18 -18.68
C ASN A 87 -4.50 -4.94 -18.60
N LEU A 88 -3.37 -4.21 -18.58
CA LEU A 88 -2.01 -4.75 -18.61
C LEU A 88 -1.50 -5.16 -17.23
N THR A 89 -2.07 -4.61 -16.14
CA THR A 89 -1.69 -4.96 -14.77
C THR A 89 -2.68 -5.91 -14.09
N GLY A 90 -3.73 -6.35 -14.79
CA GLY A 90 -4.78 -7.19 -14.21
C GLY A 90 -5.46 -6.56 -12.98
N THR A 91 -5.32 -5.24 -12.80
CA THR A 91 -5.89 -4.52 -11.67
C THR A 91 -7.38 -4.36 -11.97
N GLU A 92 -8.18 -5.37 -11.63
CA GLU A 92 -9.63 -5.17 -11.51
C GLU A 92 -9.87 -3.91 -10.66
N PHE A 93 -10.96 -3.21 -10.96
CA PHE A 93 -11.44 -1.96 -10.38
C PHE A 93 -11.44 -1.87 -8.82
N ALA A 94 -11.04 -2.92 -8.12
CA ALA A 94 -10.97 -3.04 -6.68
C ALA A 94 -9.67 -2.54 -6.03
N TYR A 95 -8.59 -2.25 -6.75
CA TYR A 95 -7.29 -1.86 -6.14
C TYR A 95 -6.77 -0.50 -6.62
N ARG A 96 -5.96 0.14 -5.78
CA ARG A 96 -5.17 1.36 -6.06
C ARG A 96 -3.71 1.10 -5.68
N TRP A 97 -2.77 1.57 -6.48
CA TRP A 97 -1.35 1.29 -6.25
C TRP A 97 -0.67 2.45 -5.52
N TRP A 98 0.06 2.13 -4.47
CA TRP A 98 0.84 3.06 -3.68
C TRP A 98 2.32 2.80 -3.86
N LYS A 99 3.13 3.86 -3.86
CA LYS A 99 4.55 3.69 -3.58
C LYS A 99 4.71 3.23 -2.14
N VAL A 100 5.65 2.33 -1.93
CA VAL A 100 5.98 1.83 -0.61
C VAL A 100 7.48 1.84 -0.38
N THR A 101 7.88 2.10 0.85
CA THR A 101 9.27 1.92 1.30
C THR A 101 9.27 0.94 2.46
N GLN A 102 10.25 0.03 2.49
CA GLN A 102 10.38 -0.90 3.60
C GLN A 102 10.61 -0.12 4.91
N SER A 103 9.74 -0.35 5.88
CA SER A 103 9.89 0.19 7.24
C SER A 103 10.53 -0.90 8.10
N ASN A 104 11.44 -0.50 8.97
CA ASN A 104 11.81 -1.31 10.12
C ASN A 104 10.68 -1.32 11.15
#